data_AF-A0A358DXG3-F1
#
_entry.id   AF-A0A358DXG3-F1
#
_cell.length_a   1.000
_cell.length_b   1.000
_cell.length_c   1.000
_cell.angle_alpha   90.00
_cell.angle_beta   90.00
_cell.angle_gamma   90.00
#
_symmetry.space_group_name_H-M   'P 1'
#
loop_
_entity.id
_entity.type
_entity.pdbx_description
1 polymer ?
#
loop_
_entity_poly.entity_id
_entity_poly.type
_entity_poly.pdbx_seq_one_letter_code
_entity_poly.pdbx_strand_id
1 'polypeptide(L)'
;PEFNLRREAGIMLRREKTQDTVFVSVVEPHGSYSPVSESSKNSKSSIAKLELVLNSAKYTGVSIVDVKGKTQLFIIANSDNSDTAEHAVTIDGETYRWTGPYFYQ
;
A
#
# COMPACT_ATOMS: atom_id res chain seq x y z
N PRO A 1 -25.93 -26.12 21.16
CA PRO A 1 -25.06 -25.54 20.11
C PRO A 1 -23.81 -26.40 19.95
N GLU A 2 -23.44 -26.74 18.70
CA GLU A 2 -22.42 -27.77 18.40
C GLU A 2 -20.97 -27.27 18.53
N PHE A 3 -20.72 -26.02 18.94
CA PHE A 3 -19.38 -25.43 19.09
C PHE A 3 -18.44 -25.61 17.88
N ASN A 4 -19.02 -25.66 16.67
CA ASN A 4 -18.31 -25.94 15.42
C ASN A 4 -17.36 -24.81 14.95
N LEU A 5 -17.37 -23.64 15.58
CA LEU A 5 -16.59 -22.49 15.15
C LEU A 5 -15.35 -22.31 16.02
N ARG A 6 -14.18 -22.26 15.36
CA ARG A 6 -12.92 -21.91 16.01
C ARG A 6 -12.84 -20.40 16.28
N ARG A 7 -12.08 -20.02 17.30
CA ARG A 7 -11.80 -18.61 17.59
C ARG A 7 -10.88 -18.03 16.51
N GLU A 8 -11.33 -16.97 15.87
CA GLU A 8 -10.56 -16.22 14.87
C GLU A 8 -10.71 -14.72 15.06
N ALA A 9 -9.61 -14.00 14.93
CA ALA A 9 -9.61 -12.54 14.95
C ALA A 9 -9.63 -12.01 13.50
N GLY A 10 -10.31 -10.90 13.29
CA GLY A 10 -10.38 -10.23 11.99
C GLY A 10 -10.47 -8.73 12.14
N ILE A 11 -9.95 -8.01 11.14
CA ILE A 11 -10.08 -6.56 11.01
C ILE A 11 -10.93 -6.30 9.78
N MET A 12 -11.96 -5.47 9.90
CA MET A 12 -12.84 -5.07 8.80
C MET A 12 -12.81 -3.57 8.63
N LEU A 13 -12.42 -3.12 7.43
CA LEU A 13 -12.65 -1.76 6.98
C LEU A 13 -13.95 -1.77 6.16
N ARG A 14 -14.91 -0.90 6.51
CA ARG A 14 -16.21 -0.83 5.85
C ARG A 14 -16.50 0.59 5.40
N ARG A 15 -17.05 0.71 4.19
CA ARG A 15 -17.62 1.96 3.64
C ARG A 15 -19.10 1.75 3.41
N GLU A 16 -19.92 2.63 3.95
CA GLU A 16 -21.38 2.57 3.79
C GLU A 16 -21.83 3.46 2.66
N LYS A 17 -22.88 3.02 1.94
CA LYS A 17 -23.59 3.82 0.92
C LYS A 17 -22.66 4.54 -0.08
N THR A 18 -21.60 3.86 -0.51
CA THR A 18 -20.61 4.40 -1.46
C THR A 18 -20.59 3.52 -2.71
N GLN A 19 -20.54 4.14 -3.89
CA GLN A 19 -20.48 3.43 -5.17
C GLN A 19 -19.06 2.89 -5.45
N ASP A 20 -18.05 3.78 -5.45
CA ASP A 20 -16.66 3.44 -5.73
C ASP A 20 -15.76 3.74 -4.53
N THR A 21 -14.80 2.85 -4.25
CA THR A 21 -13.82 3.05 -3.17
C THR A 21 -12.53 2.32 -3.52
N VAL A 22 -11.41 2.99 -3.24
CA VAL A 22 -10.08 2.37 -3.24
C VAL A 22 -9.66 2.16 -1.78
N PHE A 23 -9.36 0.92 -1.41
CA PHE A 23 -8.72 0.60 -0.14
C PHE A 23 -7.23 0.38 -0.39
N VAL A 24 -6.40 1.07 0.37
CA VAL A 24 -4.94 0.92 0.32
C VAL A 24 -4.46 0.56 1.72
N SER A 25 -3.63 -0.47 1.81
CA SER A 25 -3.03 -0.93 3.06
C SER A 25 -1.61 -1.41 2.80
N VAL A 26 -0.73 -1.22 3.78
CA VAL A 26 0.61 -1.81 3.77
C VAL A 26 0.74 -2.74 4.98
N VAL A 27 1.33 -3.91 4.74
CA VAL A 27 1.73 -4.85 5.79
C VAL A 27 3.25 -4.78 5.89
N GLU A 28 3.76 -4.28 7.00
CA GLU A 28 5.19 -4.11 7.26
C GLU A 28 5.62 -5.07 8.39
N PRO A 29 6.30 -6.19 8.08
CA PRO A 29 7.03 -6.93 9.09
C PRO A 29 8.18 -6.06 9.61
N HIS A 30 8.15 -5.68 10.89
CA HIS A 30 9.20 -4.86 11.48
C HIS A 30 9.55 -5.29 12.91
N GLY A 31 10.76 -4.89 13.30
CA GLY A 31 11.27 -5.12 14.64
C GLY A 31 11.59 -6.57 14.97
N SER A 32 12.10 -6.75 16.18
CA SER A 32 12.31 -8.05 16.79
C SER A 32 12.27 -7.95 18.30
N TYR A 33 11.89 -9.04 18.95
CA TYR A 33 11.90 -9.17 20.40
C TYR A 33 12.62 -10.44 20.78
N SER A 34 13.60 -10.32 21.69
CA SER A 34 14.29 -11.45 22.29
C SER A 34 13.76 -11.65 23.71
N PRO A 35 13.06 -12.76 24.00
CA PRO A 35 12.60 -13.05 25.35
C PRO A 35 13.74 -13.44 26.29
N VAL A 36 14.87 -13.94 25.76
CA VAL A 36 16.02 -14.36 26.58
C VAL A 36 16.77 -13.15 27.15
N SER A 37 16.93 -12.11 26.35
CA SER A 37 17.61 -10.88 26.75
C SER A 37 16.63 -9.74 27.05
N GLU A 38 15.32 -10.04 27.09
CA GLU A 38 14.21 -9.10 27.31
C GLU A 38 14.33 -7.78 26.53
N SER A 39 14.77 -7.84 25.27
CA SER A 39 15.12 -6.65 24.49
C SER A 39 14.33 -6.56 23.20
N SER A 40 13.81 -5.36 22.92
CA SER A 40 13.10 -5.02 21.68
C SER A 40 13.98 -4.16 20.77
N LYS A 41 13.97 -4.44 19.47
CA LYS A 41 14.59 -3.61 18.43
C LYS A 41 13.52 -3.20 17.41
N ASN A 42 13.53 -1.94 16.98
CA ASN A 42 12.65 -1.39 15.94
C ASN A 42 11.15 -1.79 16.11
N SER A 43 10.62 -1.65 17.33
CA SER A 43 9.24 -2.03 17.68
C SER A 43 8.16 -1.12 17.10
N LYS A 44 8.54 -0.02 16.45
CA LYS A 44 7.63 0.91 15.77
C LYS A 44 7.78 0.74 14.26
N SER A 45 6.67 0.99 13.54
CA SER A 45 6.65 1.01 12.08
C SER A 45 7.65 2.02 11.52
N SER A 46 8.25 1.67 10.38
CA SER A 46 9.12 2.58 9.62
C SER A 46 8.33 3.41 8.61
N ILE A 47 7.03 3.15 8.45
CA ILE A 47 6.13 3.88 7.56
C ILE A 47 5.45 4.99 8.33
N ALA A 48 5.69 6.24 7.92
CA ALA A 48 5.06 7.41 8.50
C ALA A 48 3.70 7.71 7.86
N LYS A 49 3.55 7.48 6.56
CA LYS A 49 2.36 7.89 5.81
C LYS A 49 2.10 7.00 4.60
N LEU A 50 0.82 6.81 4.29
CA LEU A 50 0.32 6.14 3.10
C LEU A 50 -0.77 7.00 2.48
N GLU A 51 -0.62 7.38 1.21
CA GLU A 51 -1.53 8.30 0.54
C GLU A 51 -1.87 7.85 -0.86
N LEU A 52 -3.14 7.97 -1.23
CA LEU A 52 -3.59 7.85 -2.62
C LEU A 52 -3.33 9.18 -3.33
N VAL A 53 -2.34 9.20 -4.23
CA VAL A 53 -1.89 10.41 -4.95
C VAL A 53 -2.40 10.46 -6.39
N LEU A 54 -2.84 9.34 -6.94
CA LEU A 54 -3.48 9.26 -8.25
C LEU A 54 -4.62 8.24 -8.20
N ASN A 55 -5.79 8.63 -8.68
CA ASN A 55 -6.93 7.72 -8.82
C ASN A 55 -7.73 8.07 -10.07
N SER A 56 -7.65 7.22 -11.08
CA SER A 56 -8.36 7.36 -12.34
C SER A 56 -8.77 6.01 -12.88
N ALA A 57 -9.60 5.98 -13.92
CA ALA A 57 -9.97 4.74 -14.58
C ALA A 57 -8.76 3.96 -15.12
N LYS A 58 -7.67 4.65 -15.51
CA LYS A 58 -6.48 4.03 -16.12
C LYS A 58 -5.38 3.70 -15.13
N TYR A 59 -5.27 4.45 -14.04
CA TYR A 59 -4.13 4.38 -13.12
C TYR A 59 -4.53 4.61 -11.68
N THR A 60 -3.88 3.90 -10.78
CA THR A 60 -3.94 4.12 -9.33
C THR A 60 -2.52 4.31 -8.81
N GLY A 61 -2.26 5.41 -8.11
CA GLY A 61 -0.93 5.76 -7.59
C GLY A 61 -0.96 6.03 -6.09
N VAL A 62 0.00 5.45 -5.38
CA VAL A 62 0.10 5.47 -3.93
C VAL A 62 1.50 5.95 -3.53
N SER A 63 1.55 6.94 -2.64
CA SER A 63 2.76 7.40 -1.99
C SER A 63 2.93 6.70 -0.64
N ILE A 64 4.14 6.21 -0.37
CA ILE A 64 4.54 5.58 0.89
C ILE A 64 5.72 6.38 1.45
N VAL A 65 5.49 7.10 2.53
CA VAL A 65 6.50 7.96 3.16
C VAL A 65 7.04 7.25 4.39
N ASP A 66 8.36 7.07 4.46
CA ASP A 66 9.02 6.52 5.64
C ASP A 66 9.23 7.57 6.75
N VAL A 67 9.57 7.13 7.95
CA VAL A 67 9.84 8.01 9.10
C VAL A 67 11.06 8.92 8.93
N LYS A 68 11.87 8.72 7.89
CA LYS A 68 13.00 9.60 7.51
C LYS A 68 12.58 10.62 6.44
N GLY A 69 11.33 10.60 6.00
CA GLY A 69 10.80 11.47 4.96
C GLY A 69 11.13 11.01 3.54
N LYS A 70 11.66 9.79 3.35
CA LYS A 70 11.84 9.22 2.01
C LYS A 70 10.48 8.79 1.47
N THR A 71 10.12 9.33 0.32
CA THR A 71 8.90 8.99 -0.39
C THR A 71 9.18 7.90 -1.42
N GLN A 72 8.37 6.85 -1.38
CA GLN A 72 8.26 5.86 -2.45
C GLN A 72 6.93 6.07 -3.18
N LEU A 73 6.93 5.87 -4.49
CA LEU A 73 5.77 6.01 -5.35
C LEU A 73 5.49 4.69 -6.06
N PHE A 74 4.29 4.16 -5.84
CA PHE A 74 3.81 2.95 -6.50
C PHE A 74 2.62 3.30 -7.38
N ILE A 75 2.68 2.99 -8.68
CA ILE A 75 1.61 3.24 -9.64
C ILE A 75 1.28 1.95 -10.36
N ILE A 76 0.00 1.60 -10.44
CA ILE A 76 -0.49 0.48 -11.24
C ILE A 76 -1.29 0.98 -12.44
N ALA A 77 -1.15 0.28 -13.57
CA ALA A 77 -2.02 0.43 -14.73
C ALA A 77 -3.26 -0.47 -14.56
N ASN A 78 -4.43 0.16 -14.45
CA ASN A 78 -5.70 -0.54 -14.24
C ASN A 78 -6.25 -1.15 -15.53
N SER A 79 -5.99 -0.53 -16.69
CA SER A 79 -6.61 -0.89 -17.97
C SER A 79 -5.69 -1.61 -18.94
N ASP A 80 -4.47 -1.10 -19.15
CA ASP A 80 -3.48 -1.70 -20.06
C ASP A 80 -2.28 -2.10 -19.22
N ASN A 81 -2.20 -3.38 -18.85
CA ASN A 81 -1.22 -3.94 -17.93
C ASN A 81 -0.27 -4.92 -18.62
N SER A 82 -0.13 -4.80 -19.94
CA SER A 82 0.85 -5.56 -20.72
C SER A 82 2.27 -5.20 -20.30
N ASP A 83 3.17 -6.18 -20.31
CA ASP A 83 4.59 -6.00 -20.04
C ASP A 83 5.30 -5.05 -21.03
N THR A 84 4.67 -4.76 -22.17
CA THR A 84 5.21 -3.90 -23.23
C THR A 84 4.49 -2.57 -23.38
N ALA A 85 3.41 -2.34 -22.63
CA ALA A 85 2.67 -1.09 -22.70
C ALA A 85 3.49 0.06 -22.11
N GLU A 86 3.54 1.19 -22.82
CA GLU A 86 4.20 2.40 -22.34
C GLU A 86 3.21 3.34 -21.68
N HIS A 87 3.59 3.89 -20.54
CA HIS A 87 2.75 4.74 -19.73
C HIS A 87 3.45 6.04 -19.38
N ALA A 88 2.66 7.10 -19.25
CA ALA A 88 3.10 8.39 -18.76
C ALA A 88 1.98 9.02 -17.93
N VAL A 89 2.29 9.43 -16.71
CA VAL A 89 1.36 10.15 -15.83
C VAL A 89 2.05 11.32 -15.15
N THR A 90 1.29 12.38 -14.90
CA THR A 90 1.77 13.55 -14.17
C THR A 90 1.10 13.61 -12.81
N ILE A 91 1.89 13.67 -11.74
CA ILE A 91 1.44 13.79 -10.34
C ILE A 91 2.21 14.97 -9.74
N ASP A 92 1.49 15.94 -9.18
CA ASP A 92 2.05 17.16 -8.57
C ASP A 92 3.07 17.92 -9.46
N GLY A 93 2.88 17.89 -10.77
CA GLY A 93 3.75 18.56 -11.75
C GLY A 93 4.96 17.75 -12.20
N GLU A 94 5.24 16.61 -11.59
CA GLU A 94 6.28 15.67 -12.04
C GLU A 94 5.69 14.61 -12.97
N THR A 95 6.40 14.28 -14.04
CA THR A 95 5.94 13.25 -15.01
C THR A 95 6.73 11.96 -14.84
N TYR A 96 6.02 10.89 -14.50
CA TYR A 96 6.54 9.55 -14.36
C TYR A 96 6.24 8.77 -15.64
N ARG A 97 7.25 8.04 -16.14
CA ARG A 97 7.14 7.20 -17.34
C ARG A 97 7.66 5.81 -17.03
N TRP A 98 6.95 4.79 -17.49
CA TRP A 98 7.34 3.41 -17.31
C TRP A 98 6.79 2.53 -18.42
N THR A 99 7.31 1.32 -18.50
CA THR A 99 6.80 0.26 -19.37
C THR A 99 6.38 -0.91 -18.48
N GLY A 100 5.23 -1.51 -18.77
CA GLY A 100 4.72 -2.65 -18.03
C GLY A 100 3.57 -2.32 -17.06
N PRO A 101 3.10 -3.31 -16.30
CA PRO A 101 1.88 -3.21 -15.49
C PRO A 101 1.94 -2.21 -14.33
N TYR A 102 3.14 -1.87 -13.86
CA TYR A 102 3.32 -0.97 -12.71
C TYR A 102 4.64 -0.22 -12.77
N PHE A 103 4.71 0.84 -11.97
CA PHE A 103 5.90 1.61 -11.67
C PHE A 103 6.12 1.61 -10.15
N TYR A 104 7.37 1.46 -9.72
CA TYR A 104 7.75 1.56 -8.31
C TYR A 104 9.11 2.23 -8.18
N GLN A 105 9.21 3.27 -7.34
CA GLN A 105 10.45 3.98 -7.04
C GLN A 105 10.48 4.48 -5.60
#